data_AF-A0A7V5U6Y1-F1
#
_entry.id   AF-A0A7V5U6Y1-F1
#
_cell.length_a   1.000
_cell.length_b   1.000
_cell.length_c   1.000
_cell.angle_alpha   90.00
_cell.angle_beta   90.00
_cell.angle_gamma   90.00
#
_symmetry.space_group_name_H-M   'P 1'
#
loop_
_entity.id
_entity.type
_entity.pdbx_description
1 polymer ?
#
loop_
_entity_poly.entity_id
_entity_poly.type
_entity_poly.pdbx_seq_one_letter_code
_entity_poly.pdbx_strand_id
1 'polypeptide(L)'
;MTPVLPAAGYCEVLLYSAEHDATLVSLGRKTVYKVVQVWRDRYEELGRQPGIEYVFIFENRGREVGVTLSHPHGQIYAFPFVPPIPKRELENLERYWYQHRRCLLCDQLQNELAESTRIVSQYGQFVVLVPFYARFPYEVHIIPQRHCGSLSDLNPQEDWDLAGAVYDVVARYDQVFGVPMPYMMVLHQTPTDGGAYPYHHFHLEFYPLQRSPDKLKYRAGCETGAGTFITDVLPEDWAKQLRQFEVPGCSGR
;
A
#
# COMPACT_ATOMS: atom_id res chain seq x y z
N MET A 1 21.46 -30.31 11.89
CA MET A 1 20.41 -29.38 11.42
C MET A 1 20.63 -28.05 12.11
N THR A 2 20.57 -26.95 11.38
CA THR A 2 20.66 -25.60 11.99
C THR A 2 19.41 -25.37 12.84
N PRO A 3 19.53 -24.92 14.10
CA PRO A 3 18.35 -24.60 14.91
C PRO A 3 17.58 -23.44 14.25
N VAL A 4 16.26 -23.60 14.13
CA VAL A 4 15.35 -22.61 13.56
C VAL A 4 14.13 -22.45 14.48
N LEU A 5 13.53 -21.26 14.47
CA LEU A 5 12.26 -21.03 15.16
C LEU A 5 11.11 -21.76 14.42
N PRO A 6 10.03 -22.14 15.13
CA PRO A 6 8.83 -22.67 14.48
C PRO A 6 8.20 -21.65 13.52
N ALA A 7 7.70 -22.13 12.37
CA ALA A 7 6.89 -21.33 11.45
C ALA A 7 5.45 -21.19 11.97
N ALA A 8 5.28 -20.55 13.13
CA ALA A 8 3.98 -20.19 13.66
C ALA A 8 3.41 -18.98 12.88
N GLY A 9 2.08 -18.87 12.79
CA GLY A 9 1.42 -17.78 12.07
C GLY A 9 0.12 -18.22 11.40
N TYR A 10 -0.51 -17.29 10.69
CA TYR A 10 -1.71 -17.55 9.90
C TYR A 10 -1.52 -17.00 8.48
N CYS A 11 -2.04 -17.73 7.49
CA CYS A 11 -2.08 -17.29 6.10
C CYS A 11 -3.51 -17.38 5.58
N GLU A 12 -4.08 -16.24 5.19
CA GLU A 12 -5.43 -16.15 4.68
C GLU A 12 -5.45 -15.64 3.23
N VAL A 13 -6.43 -16.09 2.46
CA VAL A 13 -6.76 -15.58 1.13
C VAL A 13 -8.11 -14.90 1.21
N LEU A 14 -8.18 -13.65 0.74
CA LEU A 14 -9.39 -12.84 0.76
C LEU A 14 -9.94 -12.75 -0.65
N LEU A 15 -11.06 -13.44 -0.90
CA LEU A 15 -11.77 -13.31 -2.17
C LEU A 15 -12.62 -12.04 -2.14
N TYR A 16 -12.38 -11.13 -3.07
CA TYR A 16 -13.08 -9.83 -3.08
C TYR A 16 -14.50 -9.91 -3.62
N SER A 17 -14.81 -10.94 -4.44
CA SER A 17 -16.10 -11.12 -5.09
C SER A 17 -16.34 -12.58 -5.43
N ALA A 18 -17.57 -12.93 -5.78
CA ALA A 18 -17.86 -14.21 -6.44
C ALA A 18 -17.56 -14.17 -7.96
N GLU A 19 -17.41 -12.98 -8.53
CA GLU A 19 -17.15 -12.78 -9.96
C GLU A 19 -15.69 -13.07 -10.31
N HIS A 20 -15.47 -14.04 -11.22
CA HIS A 20 -14.13 -14.55 -11.49
C HIS A 20 -13.21 -13.56 -12.22
N ASP A 21 -13.76 -12.81 -13.17
CA ASP A 21 -12.99 -11.92 -14.05
C ASP A 21 -13.03 -10.46 -13.59
N ALA A 22 -13.55 -10.20 -12.39
CA ALA A 22 -13.69 -8.85 -11.86
C ALA A 22 -12.35 -8.26 -11.41
N THR A 23 -12.25 -6.94 -11.45
CA THR A 23 -11.15 -6.15 -10.88
C THR A 23 -11.69 -5.28 -9.75
N LEU A 24 -10.83 -4.76 -8.87
CA LEU A 24 -11.28 -3.80 -7.83
C LEU A 24 -12.07 -2.62 -8.42
N VAL A 25 -11.74 -2.19 -9.64
CA VAL A 25 -12.45 -1.13 -10.36
C VAL A 25 -13.81 -1.62 -10.86
N SER A 26 -13.89 -2.81 -11.48
CA SER A 26 -15.17 -3.32 -12.00
C SER A 26 -16.17 -3.64 -10.89
N LEU A 27 -15.69 -3.99 -9.69
CA LEU A 27 -16.51 -4.26 -8.51
C LEU A 27 -17.13 -2.98 -7.92
N GLY A 28 -16.61 -1.81 -8.26
CA GLY A 28 -17.10 -0.51 -7.81
C GLY A 28 -16.73 -0.16 -6.36
N ARG A 29 -16.76 1.13 -6.06
CA ARG A 29 -16.35 1.71 -4.76
C ARG A 29 -17.03 1.08 -3.54
N LYS A 30 -18.31 0.71 -3.65
CA LYS A 30 -19.05 0.05 -2.55
C LYS A 30 -18.44 -1.31 -2.17
N THR A 31 -17.93 -2.05 -3.14
CA THR A 31 -17.31 -3.34 -2.90
C THR A 31 -15.90 -3.15 -2.36
N VAL A 32 -15.12 -2.20 -2.89
CA VAL A 32 -13.81 -1.83 -2.34
C VAL A 32 -13.94 -1.41 -0.87
N TYR A 33 -14.99 -0.66 -0.52
CA TYR A 33 -15.29 -0.32 0.88
C TYR A 33 -15.49 -1.56 1.75
N LYS A 34 -16.27 -2.55 1.29
CA LYS A 34 -16.40 -3.82 2.03
C LYS A 34 -15.07 -4.55 2.17
N VAL A 35 -14.22 -4.52 1.15
CA VAL A 35 -12.87 -5.10 1.21
C VAL A 35 -12.03 -4.40 2.29
N VAL A 36 -12.06 -3.07 2.37
CA VAL A 36 -11.41 -2.31 3.46
C VAL A 36 -11.94 -2.71 4.83
N GLN A 37 -13.25 -2.89 4.98
CA GLN A 37 -13.85 -3.37 6.23
C GLN A 37 -13.36 -4.78 6.60
N VAL A 38 -13.23 -5.68 5.63
CA VAL A 38 -12.67 -7.02 5.87
C VAL A 38 -11.19 -6.92 6.26
N TRP A 39 -10.38 -6.06 5.62
CA TRP A 39 -8.99 -5.85 6.03
C TRP A 39 -8.87 -5.41 7.49
N ARG A 40 -9.72 -4.48 7.92
CA ARG A 40 -9.77 -4.03 9.31
C ARG A 40 -10.16 -5.17 10.25
N ASP A 41 -11.23 -5.89 9.94
CA ASP A 41 -11.71 -7.02 10.74
C ASP A 41 -10.63 -8.10 10.92
N ARG A 42 -9.97 -8.50 9.82
CA ARG A 42 -8.89 -9.48 9.87
C ARG A 42 -7.66 -8.97 10.61
N TYR A 43 -7.30 -7.68 10.44
CA TYR A 43 -6.19 -7.07 11.18
C TYR A 43 -6.42 -7.15 12.70
N GLU A 44 -7.63 -6.84 13.16
CA GLU A 44 -7.98 -6.91 14.57
C GLU A 44 -8.06 -8.35 15.10
N GLU A 45 -8.69 -9.26 14.35
CA GLU A 45 -8.87 -10.63 14.80
C GLU A 45 -7.55 -11.39 14.85
N LEU A 46 -6.72 -11.27 13.81
CA LEU A 46 -5.42 -11.92 13.74
C LEU A 46 -4.43 -11.28 14.71
N GLY A 47 -4.47 -9.96 14.87
CA GLY A 47 -3.62 -9.23 15.81
C GLY A 47 -3.88 -9.58 17.28
N ARG A 48 -5.08 -10.09 17.61
CA ARG A 48 -5.41 -10.57 18.97
C ARG A 48 -4.95 -12.02 19.22
N GLN A 49 -4.47 -12.73 18.20
CA GLN A 49 -4.04 -14.11 18.36
C GLN A 49 -2.74 -14.18 19.16
N PRO A 50 -2.62 -15.07 20.17
CA PRO A 50 -1.41 -15.21 20.95
C PRO A 50 -0.19 -15.50 20.07
N GLY A 51 0.88 -14.71 20.27
CA GLY A 51 2.14 -14.88 19.56
C GLY A 51 2.19 -14.25 18.17
N ILE A 52 1.17 -13.52 17.72
CA ILE A 52 1.23 -12.70 16.51
C ILE A 52 1.76 -11.31 16.84
N GLU A 53 2.82 -10.90 16.16
CA GLU A 53 3.44 -9.57 16.33
C GLU A 53 3.11 -8.62 15.17
N TYR A 54 2.78 -9.15 13.99
CA TYR A 54 2.54 -8.31 12.82
C TYR A 54 1.54 -8.95 11.84
N VAL A 55 0.53 -8.19 11.43
CA VAL A 55 -0.44 -8.61 10.40
C VAL A 55 -0.16 -7.85 9.10
N PHE A 56 0.33 -8.57 8.10
CA PHE A 56 0.70 -8.02 6.80
C PHE A 56 -0.38 -8.33 5.76
N ILE A 57 -1.08 -7.28 5.33
CA ILE A 57 -2.14 -7.35 4.32
C ILE A 57 -1.55 -6.90 2.98
N PHE A 58 -1.74 -7.71 1.94
CA PHE A 58 -1.21 -7.41 0.62
C PHE A 58 -2.06 -8.00 -0.50
N GLU A 59 -1.86 -7.51 -1.71
CA GLU A 59 -2.47 -8.01 -2.93
C GLU A 59 -1.41 -8.06 -4.03
N ASN A 60 -1.49 -9.11 -4.86
CA ASN A 60 -0.75 -9.19 -6.10
C ASN A 60 -1.78 -9.22 -7.24
N ARG A 61 -1.66 -8.31 -8.21
CA ARG A 61 -2.52 -8.26 -9.39
C ARG A 61 -1.69 -8.45 -10.65
N GLY A 62 -2.10 -9.40 -11.50
CA GLY A 62 -1.46 -9.67 -12.80
C GLY A 62 -0.44 -10.81 -12.75
N ARG A 63 -0.30 -11.53 -13.86
CA ARG A 63 0.55 -12.74 -13.95
C ARG A 63 2.03 -12.40 -13.80
N GLU A 64 2.39 -11.18 -14.18
CA GLU A 64 3.72 -10.58 -14.16
C GLU A 64 4.30 -10.44 -12.75
N VAL A 65 3.45 -10.34 -11.73
CA VAL A 65 3.84 -10.32 -10.30
C VAL A 65 3.66 -11.69 -9.62
N GLY A 66 3.57 -12.76 -10.40
CA GLY A 66 3.51 -14.14 -9.88
C GLY A 66 2.10 -14.65 -9.55
N VAL A 67 1.05 -13.95 -9.99
CA VAL A 67 -0.33 -14.40 -9.80
C VAL A 67 -0.64 -15.53 -10.79
N THR A 68 -0.88 -16.71 -10.25
CA THR A 68 -1.34 -17.88 -11.03
C THR A 68 -2.86 -18.02 -11.05
N LEU A 69 -3.56 -17.36 -10.13
CA LEU A 69 -5.02 -17.36 -9.99
C LEU A 69 -5.59 -16.02 -10.45
N SER A 70 -6.32 -15.99 -11.56
CA SER A 70 -6.92 -14.78 -12.15
C SER A 70 -8.01 -14.13 -11.29
N HIS A 71 -8.58 -14.87 -10.33
CA HIS A 71 -9.66 -14.39 -9.47
C HIS A 71 -9.19 -13.22 -8.58
N PRO A 72 -9.98 -12.14 -8.41
CA PRO A 72 -9.59 -10.99 -7.59
C PRO A 72 -9.46 -11.37 -6.11
N HIS A 73 -8.23 -11.34 -5.58
CA HIS A 73 -7.97 -11.71 -4.20
C HIS A 73 -6.81 -10.94 -3.56
N GLY A 74 -6.93 -10.71 -2.26
CA GLY A 74 -5.84 -10.31 -1.38
C GLY A 74 -5.33 -11.49 -0.56
N GLN A 75 -4.27 -11.25 0.20
CA GLN A 75 -3.68 -12.20 1.14
C GLN A 75 -3.34 -11.49 2.44
N ILE A 76 -3.41 -12.23 3.55
CA ILE A 76 -2.99 -11.75 4.87
C ILE A 76 -2.08 -12.77 5.50
N TYR A 77 -0.86 -12.36 5.83
CA TYR A 77 0.08 -13.15 6.62
C TYR A 77 0.21 -12.53 8.01
N ALA A 78 -0.17 -13.28 9.03
CA ALA A 78 0.04 -12.93 10.43
C ALA A 78 1.33 -13.61 10.92
N PHE A 79 2.34 -12.80 11.19
CA PHE A 79 3.68 -13.26 11.56
C PHE A 79 3.90 -13.19 13.07
N PRO A 80 4.69 -14.12 13.63
CA PRO A 80 5.13 -14.09 15.02
C PRO A 80 6.40 -13.23 15.19
N PHE A 81 6.65 -12.32 14.25
CA PHE A 81 7.73 -11.36 14.25
C PHE A 81 7.37 -10.20 13.33
N VAL A 82 7.94 -9.02 13.56
CA VAL A 82 7.84 -7.89 12.61
C VAL A 82 8.75 -8.15 11.38
N PRO A 83 8.21 -8.20 10.14
CA PRO A 83 9.00 -8.49 8.95
C PRO A 83 10.10 -7.44 8.69
N PRO A 84 11.18 -7.80 7.94
CA PRO A 84 12.36 -6.95 7.82
C PRO A 84 12.12 -5.52 7.29
N ILE A 85 11.21 -5.34 6.32
CA ILE A 85 10.90 -4.03 5.74
C ILE A 85 10.14 -3.15 6.76
N PRO A 86 8.96 -3.55 7.29
CA PRO A 86 8.29 -2.81 8.36
C PRO A 86 9.18 -2.56 9.59
N LYS A 87 10.02 -3.54 9.98
CA LYS A 87 10.97 -3.37 11.08
C LYS A 87 11.95 -2.23 10.82
N ARG A 88 12.52 -2.19 9.62
CA ARG A 88 13.47 -1.14 9.22
C ARG A 88 12.80 0.24 9.15
N GLU A 89 11.55 0.29 8.70
CA GLU A 89 10.77 1.53 8.71
C GLU A 89 10.55 2.02 10.14
N LEU A 90 10.05 1.16 11.04
CA LEU A 90 9.85 1.48 12.45
C LEU A 90 11.12 2.01 13.11
N GLU A 91 12.27 1.37 12.90
CA GLU A 91 13.58 1.84 13.42
C GLU A 91 13.92 3.26 12.97
N ASN A 92 13.63 3.63 11.72
CA ASN A 92 13.93 4.96 11.19
C ASN A 92 12.90 6.01 11.65
N LEU A 93 11.62 5.64 11.71
CA LEU A 93 10.54 6.49 12.24
C LEU A 93 10.77 6.81 13.71
N GLU A 94 11.15 5.80 14.50
CA GLU A 94 11.51 5.95 15.91
C GLU A 94 12.71 6.89 16.08
N ARG A 95 13.78 6.68 15.30
CA ARG A 95 14.96 7.56 15.34
C ARG A 95 14.58 9.02 15.06
N TYR A 96 13.78 9.27 14.03
CA TYR A 96 13.31 10.62 13.71
C TYR A 96 12.48 11.21 14.84
N TRP A 97 11.57 10.42 15.42
CA TRP A 97 10.76 10.83 16.57
C TRP A 97 11.60 11.22 17.79
N TYR A 98 12.67 10.48 18.09
CA TYR A 98 13.56 10.84 19.19
C TYR A 98 14.33 12.14 18.96
N GLN A 99 14.64 12.47 17.72
CA GLN A 99 15.36 13.69 17.34
C GLN A 99 14.44 14.92 17.25
N HIS A 100 13.22 14.75 16.71
CA HIS A 100 12.35 15.86 16.33
C HIS A 100 11.04 15.94 17.12
N ARG A 101 10.66 14.88 17.86
CA ARG A 101 9.37 14.76 18.56
C ARG A 101 8.14 14.97 17.65
N ARG A 102 8.29 14.61 16.37
CA ARG A 102 7.25 14.64 15.34
C ARG A 102 7.35 13.38 14.49
N CYS A 103 6.23 12.99 13.88
CA CYS A 103 6.19 11.84 12.99
C CYS A 103 6.80 12.20 11.62
N LEU A 104 7.77 11.42 11.15
CA LEU A 104 8.45 11.66 9.88
C LEU A 104 7.48 11.71 8.69
N LEU A 105 6.56 10.74 8.58
CA LEU A 105 5.58 10.71 7.48
C LEU A 105 4.62 11.91 7.53
N CYS A 106 4.28 12.42 8.72
CA CYS A 106 3.44 13.62 8.82
C CYS A 106 4.19 14.85 8.29
N ASP A 107 5.45 15.02 8.69
CA ASP A 107 6.29 16.12 8.21
C ASP A 107 6.52 16.01 6.69
N GLN A 108 6.78 14.80 6.18
CA GLN A 108 6.89 14.57 4.74
C GLN A 108 5.58 14.91 4.01
N LEU A 109 4.43 14.46 4.52
CA LEU A 109 3.14 14.72 3.90
C LEU A 109 2.83 16.21 3.82
N GLN A 110 3.15 16.98 4.87
CA GLN A 110 2.98 18.44 4.86
C GLN A 110 3.85 19.11 3.80
N ASN A 111 5.09 18.65 3.61
CA ASN A 111 5.96 19.17 2.54
C ASN A 111 5.39 18.83 1.15
N GLU A 112 4.91 17.61 0.95
CA GLU A 112 4.29 17.20 -0.32
C GLU A 112 3.02 17.98 -0.63
N LEU A 113 2.21 18.30 0.39
CA LEU A 113 1.02 19.17 0.26
C LEU A 113 1.41 20.60 -0.11
N ALA A 114 2.46 21.15 0.51
CA ALA A 114 2.94 22.50 0.21
C ALA A 114 3.49 22.63 -1.23
N GLU A 115 4.21 21.62 -1.72
CA GLU A 115 4.75 21.62 -3.08
C GLU A 115 3.72 21.21 -4.15
N SER A 116 2.82 20.27 -3.82
CA SER A 116 1.80 19.70 -4.70
C SER A 116 2.29 19.08 -6.02
N THR A 117 3.61 18.98 -6.22
CA THR A 117 4.22 18.50 -7.48
C THR A 117 4.02 17.00 -7.69
N ARG A 118 4.05 16.21 -6.62
CA ARG A 118 3.95 14.74 -6.63
C ARG A 118 2.59 14.19 -6.17
N ILE A 119 1.64 15.06 -5.81
CA ILE A 119 0.28 14.66 -5.45
C ILE A 119 -0.49 14.25 -6.71
N VAL A 120 -1.04 13.04 -6.71
CA VAL A 120 -1.85 12.51 -7.82
C VAL A 120 -3.32 12.88 -7.62
N SER A 121 -3.85 12.68 -6.42
CA SER A 121 -5.25 12.92 -6.08
C SER A 121 -5.44 13.00 -4.56
N GLN A 122 -6.62 13.46 -4.13
CA GLN A 122 -7.03 13.48 -2.73
C GLN A 122 -8.45 12.94 -2.60
N TYR A 123 -8.70 12.14 -1.56
CA TYR A 123 -9.99 11.54 -1.24
C TYR A 123 -10.28 11.73 0.23
N GLY A 124 -11.08 12.75 0.54
CA GLY A 124 -11.40 13.11 1.92
C GLY A 124 -10.13 13.31 2.74
N GLN A 125 -9.89 12.44 3.71
CA GLN A 125 -8.68 12.50 4.55
C GLN A 125 -7.45 11.79 3.97
N PHE A 126 -7.51 11.19 2.77
CA PHE A 126 -6.37 10.49 2.18
C PHE A 126 -5.74 11.27 1.03
N VAL A 127 -4.40 11.30 1.02
CA VAL A 127 -3.59 11.87 -0.05
C VAL A 127 -2.96 10.72 -0.83
N VAL A 128 -3.10 10.77 -2.15
CA VAL A 128 -2.47 9.84 -3.08
C VAL A 128 -1.31 10.58 -3.73
N LEU A 129 -0.09 10.06 -3.58
CA LEU A 129 1.11 10.72 -4.10
C LEU A 129 2.13 9.71 -4.61
N VAL A 130 3.01 10.16 -5.51
CA VAL A 130 4.22 9.42 -5.87
C VAL A 130 5.34 9.86 -4.94
N PRO A 131 5.91 9.01 -4.08
CA PRO A 131 6.91 9.45 -3.12
C PRO A 131 8.18 9.92 -3.84
N PHE A 132 8.86 10.92 -3.29
CA PHE A 132 10.17 11.37 -3.79
C PHE A 132 11.19 10.22 -3.90
N TYR A 133 11.10 9.23 -3.00
CA TYR A 133 11.93 8.04 -2.95
C TYR A 133 11.31 6.82 -3.67
N ALA A 134 10.44 7.04 -4.67
CA ALA A 134 9.86 5.98 -5.47
C ALA A 134 10.93 5.08 -6.10
N ARG A 135 10.75 3.77 -5.94
CA ARG A 135 11.62 2.68 -6.41
C ARG A 135 11.04 1.99 -7.64
N PHE A 136 9.72 1.91 -7.71
CA PHE A 136 8.96 1.27 -8.79
C PHE A 136 8.36 2.30 -9.76
N PRO A 137 8.23 1.98 -11.05
CA PRO A 137 7.53 2.83 -12.01
C PRO A 137 6.11 3.09 -11.53
N TYR A 138 5.68 4.35 -11.52
CA TYR A 138 4.36 4.74 -11.03
C TYR A 138 4.06 4.28 -9.60
N GLU A 139 5.07 4.10 -8.74
CA GLU A 139 4.87 3.82 -7.31
C GLU A 139 3.99 4.90 -6.69
N VAL A 140 2.96 4.48 -5.97
CA VAL A 140 2.00 5.38 -5.34
C VAL A 140 1.85 4.99 -3.89
N HIS A 141 1.86 6.00 -3.03
CA HIS A 141 1.55 5.89 -1.62
C HIS A 141 0.18 6.53 -1.35
N ILE A 142 -0.65 5.87 -0.54
CA ILE A 142 -1.89 6.43 0.00
C ILE A 142 -1.68 6.65 1.49
N ILE A 143 -1.74 7.91 1.92
CA ILE A 143 -1.40 8.31 3.30
C ILE A 143 -2.56 9.15 3.87
N PRO A 144 -3.08 8.85 5.07
CA PRO A 144 -4.05 9.71 5.72
C PRO A 144 -3.40 11.03 6.19
N GLN A 145 -4.14 12.13 6.08
CA GLN A 145 -3.72 13.44 6.58
C GLN A 145 -3.69 13.48 8.11
N ARG A 146 -4.65 12.79 8.74
CA ARG A 146 -4.67 12.58 10.18
C ARG A 146 -3.69 11.46 10.53
N HIS A 147 -2.83 11.73 11.49
CA HIS A 147 -1.95 10.72 12.06
C HIS A 147 -2.74 9.56 12.68
N CYS A 148 -2.51 8.35 12.16
CA CYS A 148 -3.03 7.10 12.69
C CYS A 148 -2.04 5.94 12.45
N GLY A 149 -2.12 4.88 13.24
CA GLY A 149 -1.17 3.77 13.20
C GLY A 149 -1.62 2.60 12.33
N SER A 150 -2.92 2.37 12.22
CA SER A 150 -3.50 1.22 11.53
C SER A 150 -4.94 1.45 11.03
N LEU A 151 -5.50 0.48 10.32
CA LEU A 151 -6.91 0.47 9.92
C LEU A 151 -7.88 0.54 11.11
N SER A 152 -7.51 0.00 12.27
CA SER A 152 -8.35 0.04 13.48
C SER A 152 -8.58 1.45 14.01
N ASP A 153 -7.70 2.39 13.69
CA ASP A 153 -7.80 3.79 14.12
C ASP A 153 -8.71 4.62 13.22
N LEU A 154 -9.14 4.09 12.08
CA LEU A 154 -9.97 4.81 11.11
C LEU A 154 -11.45 4.79 11.56
N ASN A 155 -12.22 5.80 11.20
CA ASN A 155 -13.68 5.79 11.35
C ASN A 155 -14.39 5.31 10.05
N PRO A 156 -15.72 5.06 10.06
CA PRO A 156 -16.42 4.58 8.87
C PRO A 156 -16.35 5.50 7.64
N GLN A 157 -16.25 6.82 7.84
CA GLN A 157 -16.05 7.76 6.72
C GLN A 157 -14.64 7.65 6.16
N GLU A 158 -13.63 7.49 7.03
CA GLU A 158 -12.25 7.27 6.60
C GLU A 158 -12.08 5.93 5.86
N ASP A 159 -12.80 4.87 6.24
CA ASP A 159 -12.84 3.62 5.45
C ASP A 159 -13.39 3.85 4.04
N TRP A 160 -14.43 4.68 3.92
CA TRP A 160 -15.03 5.03 2.62
C TRP A 160 -14.08 5.87 1.77
N ASP A 161 -13.37 6.80 2.39
CA ASP A 161 -12.38 7.65 1.75
C ASP A 161 -11.17 6.82 1.28
N LEU A 162 -10.67 5.89 2.11
CA LEU A 162 -9.61 4.95 1.74
C LEU A 162 -10.03 4.08 0.56
N ALA A 163 -11.25 3.54 0.58
CA ALA A 163 -11.78 2.77 -0.54
C ALA A 163 -11.87 3.60 -1.83
N GLY A 164 -12.20 4.89 -1.72
CA GLY A 164 -12.14 5.84 -2.82
C GLY A 164 -10.73 6.03 -3.38
N ALA A 165 -9.73 6.19 -2.49
CA ALA A 165 -8.33 6.36 -2.87
C ALA A 165 -7.77 5.10 -3.55
N VAL A 166 -8.02 3.91 -3.00
CA VAL A 166 -7.62 2.63 -3.63
C VAL A 166 -8.27 2.48 -5.00
N TYR A 167 -9.57 2.74 -5.10
CA TYR A 167 -10.29 2.69 -6.38
C TYR A 167 -9.69 3.65 -7.42
N ASP A 168 -9.35 4.88 -7.03
CA ASP A 168 -8.73 5.87 -7.91
C ASP A 168 -7.38 5.43 -8.44
N VAL A 169 -6.51 4.93 -7.58
CA VAL A 169 -5.18 4.45 -7.99
C VAL A 169 -5.30 3.34 -9.02
N VAL A 170 -6.13 2.33 -8.72
CA VAL A 170 -6.33 1.19 -9.64
C VAL A 170 -6.99 1.65 -10.96
N ALA A 171 -7.95 2.59 -10.90
CA ALA A 171 -8.61 3.12 -12.09
C ALA A 171 -7.67 3.97 -12.97
N ARG A 172 -6.74 4.72 -12.37
CA ARG A 172 -5.69 5.44 -13.11
C ARG A 172 -4.73 4.46 -13.77
N TYR A 173 -4.28 3.45 -13.03
CA TYR A 173 -3.38 2.42 -13.54
C TYR A 173 -3.93 1.69 -14.76
N ASP A 174 -5.22 1.33 -14.76
CA ASP A 174 -5.86 0.67 -15.92
C ASP A 174 -5.93 1.58 -17.16
N GLN A 175 -5.77 2.90 -17.00
CA GLN A 175 -5.77 3.88 -18.09
C GLN A 175 -4.38 4.21 -18.63
N VAL A 176 -3.31 4.15 -17.81
CA VAL A 176 -1.93 4.55 -18.20
C VAL A 176 -1.49 3.92 -19.52
N PHE A 177 -1.77 2.63 -19.70
CA PHE A 177 -1.42 1.89 -20.91
C PHE A 177 -2.64 1.26 -21.61
N GLY A 178 -3.86 1.61 -21.19
CA GLY A 178 -5.11 1.04 -21.74
C GLY A 178 -5.30 -0.46 -21.47
N VAL A 179 -4.52 -1.03 -20.55
CA VAL A 179 -4.59 -2.43 -20.11
C VAL A 179 -4.46 -2.49 -18.59
N PRO A 180 -5.02 -3.52 -17.92
CA PRO A 180 -4.83 -3.72 -16.49
C PRO A 180 -3.35 -3.74 -16.11
N MET A 181 -2.93 -2.78 -15.29
CA MET A 181 -1.55 -2.71 -14.84
C MET A 181 -1.31 -3.74 -13.72
N PRO A 182 -0.25 -4.56 -13.80
CA PRO A 182 0.16 -5.43 -12.73
C PRO A 182 0.86 -4.64 -11.63
N TYR A 183 0.51 -4.95 -10.39
CA TYR A 183 1.08 -4.32 -9.20
C TYR A 183 1.10 -5.27 -8.01
N MET A 184 1.92 -4.92 -7.03
CA MET A 184 1.81 -5.43 -5.66
C MET A 184 1.31 -4.27 -4.79
N MET A 185 0.26 -4.48 -4.01
CA MET A 185 -0.24 -3.50 -3.04
C MET A 185 0.01 -4.04 -1.64
N VAL A 186 0.52 -3.21 -0.73
CA VAL A 186 0.81 -3.62 0.65
C VAL A 186 0.32 -2.57 1.63
N LEU A 187 -0.08 -2.99 2.83
CA LEU A 187 -0.48 -2.11 3.92
C LEU A 187 0.62 -2.13 4.99
N HIS A 188 1.15 -0.95 5.31
CA HIS A 188 2.10 -0.77 6.40
C HIS A 188 1.39 -0.19 7.61
N GLN A 189 1.29 -1.01 8.65
CA GLN A 189 0.55 -0.73 9.88
C GLN A 189 1.46 -0.90 11.10
N THR A 190 1.05 -0.37 12.24
CA THR A 190 1.70 -0.65 13.52
C THR A 190 1.74 -2.15 13.82
N PRO A 191 2.79 -2.66 14.47
CA PRO A 191 2.79 -4.01 15.03
C PRO A 191 1.62 -4.26 15.98
N THR A 192 1.20 -5.52 16.09
CA THR A 192 0.12 -5.99 16.96
C THR A 192 0.65 -6.67 18.23
N ASP A 193 1.91 -6.46 18.56
CA ASP A 193 2.64 -7.08 19.69
C ASP A 193 2.34 -6.43 21.06
N GLY A 194 1.41 -5.47 21.11
CA GLY A 194 1.07 -4.70 22.31
C GLY A 194 2.02 -3.53 22.60
N GLY A 195 3.01 -3.27 21.74
CA GLY A 195 3.86 -2.10 21.79
C GLY A 195 3.13 -0.81 21.43
N ALA A 196 3.68 0.33 21.88
CA ALA A 196 3.20 1.65 21.52
C ALA A 196 4.09 2.26 20.43
N TYR A 197 3.47 2.65 19.31
CA TYR A 197 4.17 3.16 18.13
C TYR A 197 3.67 4.55 17.73
N PRO A 198 3.77 5.58 18.61
CA PRO A 198 3.26 6.93 18.33
C PRO A 198 3.99 7.65 17.18
N TYR A 199 5.07 7.04 16.67
CA TYR A 199 5.88 7.53 15.56
C TYR A 199 5.56 6.85 14.22
N HIS A 200 4.77 5.77 14.23
CA HIS A 200 4.35 5.10 13.01
C HIS A 200 3.16 5.83 12.40
N HIS A 201 3.08 5.84 11.07
CA HIS A 201 1.95 6.40 10.34
C HIS A 201 1.48 5.41 9.29
N PHE A 202 0.23 4.97 9.39
CA PHE A 202 -0.42 4.08 8.45
C PHE A 202 -0.29 4.60 7.01
N HIS A 203 0.05 3.71 6.08
CA HIS A 203 0.05 4.01 4.66
C HIS A 203 -0.10 2.73 3.84
N LEU A 204 -0.57 2.90 2.59
CA LEU A 204 -0.57 1.85 1.58
C LEU A 204 0.48 2.18 0.54
N GLU A 205 1.16 1.15 0.04
CA GLU A 205 2.10 1.29 -1.07
C GLU A 205 1.67 0.41 -2.24
N PHE A 206 1.69 0.97 -3.45
CA PHE A 206 1.54 0.26 -4.71
C PHE A 206 2.89 0.19 -5.42
N TYR A 207 3.27 -1.01 -5.85
CA TYR A 207 4.51 -1.31 -6.57
C TYR A 207 4.20 -1.86 -7.96
N PRO A 208 3.97 -1.00 -8.95
CA PRO A 208 3.75 -1.44 -10.32
C PRO A 208 5.05 -1.91 -10.97
N LEU A 209 4.95 -2.86 -11.90
CA LEU A 209 6.12 -3.32 -12.65
C LEU A 209 6.17 -2.75 -14.08
N GLN A 210 5.08 -2.24 -14.65
CA GLN A 210 5.08 -1.78 -16.04
C GLN A 210 5.81 -0.45 -16.23
N ARG A 211 6.73 -0.41 -17.19
CA ARG A 211 7.42 0.81 -17.67
C ARG A 211 6.82 1.35 -18.97
N SER A 212 6.29 0.44 -19.79
CA SER A 212 5.55 0.71 -21.03
C SER A 212 4.59 -0.46 -21.27
N PRO A 213 3.67 -0.40 -22.27
CA PRO A 213 2.70 -1.46 -22.52
C PRO A 213 3.33 -2.87 -22.60
N ASP A 214 4.49 -2.97 -23.26
CA ASP A 214 5.17 -4.25 -23.47
C ASP A 214 6.45 -4.46 -22.63
N LYS A 215 6.72 -3.60 -21.63
CA LYS A 215 7.97 -3.69 -20.84
C LYS A 215 7.71 -3.64 -19.35
N LEU A 216 8.30 -4.62 -18.66
CA LEU A 216 8.29 -4.74 -17.21
C LEU A 216 9.64 -4.35 -16.62
N LYS A 217 9.61 -3.80 -15.41
CA LYS A 217 10.75 -3.67 -14.53
C LYS A 217 10.98 -5.01 -13.85
N TYR A 218 12.12 -5.62 -14.14
CA TYR A 218 12.61 -6.77 -13.42
C TYR A 218 13.62 -6.32 -12.37
N ARG A 219 13.49 -6.81 -11.14
CA ARG A 219 14.49 -6.60 -10.08
C ARG A 219 15.71 -7.48 -10.40
N ALA A 220 16.70 -6.89 -11.04
CA ALA A 220 17.91 -7.59 -11.47
C ALA A 220 18.95 -7.60 -10.34
N GLY A 221 20.23 -7.72 -10.69
CA GLY A 221 21.31 -7.88 -9.72
C GLY A 221 21.46 -6.70 -8.74
N CYS A 222 21.21 -5.46 -9.19
CA CYS A 222 21.33 -4.28 -8.33
C CYS A 222 20.23 -4.26 -7.25
N GLU A 223 18.98 -4.43 -7.66
CA GLU A 223 17.82 -4.38 -6.77
C GLU A 223 17.70 -5.60 -5.86
N THR A 224 18.14 -6.77 -6.32
CA THR A 224 18.01 -8.03 -5.59
C THR A 224 19.26 -8.36 -4.79
N GLY A 225 20.46 -8.14 -5.34
CA GLY A 225 21.72 -8.47 -4.71
C GLY A 225 22.28 -7.34 -3.83
N ALA A 226 22.15 -6.08 -4.26
CA ALA A 226 22.67 -4.92 -3.52
C ALA A 226 21.59 -4.15 -2.74
N GLY A 227 20.30 -4.36 -3.06
CA GLY A 227 19.20 -3.62 -2.45
C GLY A 227 19.10 -2.16 -2.90
N THR A 228 19.79 -1.79 -3.99
CA THR A 228 19.75 -0.43 -4.57
C THR A 228 18.80 -0.39 -5.75
N PHE A 229 17.90 0.59 -5.76
CA PHE A 229 16.92 0.77 -6.83
C PHE A 229 17.38 1.83 -7.82
N ILE A 230 17.22 1.54 -9.11
CA ILE A 230 17.51 2.46 -10.20
C ILE A 230 16.21 2.78 -10.93
N THR A 231 15.94 4.06 -11.12
CA THR A 231 14.81 4.58 -11.91
C THR A 231 15.35 5.52 -12.99
N ASP A 232 14.74 5.48 -14.17
CA ASP A 232 15.13 6.29 -15.33
C ASP A 232 14.21 7.49 -15.57
N VAL A 233 13.17 7.63 -14.75
CA VAL A 233 12.16 8.70 -14.82
C VAL A 233 12.01 9.30 -13.43
N LEU A 234 11.79 10.62 -13.39
CA LEU A 234 11.58 11.36 -12.16
C LEU A 234 10.19 11.03 -11.56
N PRO A 235 10.07 10.90 -10.22
CA PRO A 235 8.78 10.74 -9.55
C PRO A 235 7.73 11.79 -9.93
N GLU A 236 8.16 13.04 -10.15
CA GLU A 236 7.32 14.16 -10.57
C GLU A 236 6.65 13.91 -11.93
N ASP A 237 7.36 13.28 -12.86
CA ASP A 237 6.85 12.98 -14.19
C ASP A 237 5.81 11.85 -14.15
N TRP A 238 6.00 10.85 -13.29
CA TRP A 238 4.97 9.81 -13.07
C TRP A 238 3.73 10.40 -12.42
N ALA A 239 3.88 11.25 -11.40
CA ALA A 239 2.75 11.93 -10.77
C ALA A 239 1.98 12.78 -11.80
N LYS A 240 2.71 13.53 -12.64
CA LYS A 240 2.13 14.33 -13.72
C LYS A 240 1.36 13.49 -14.74
N GLN A 241 1.88 12.33 -15.13
CA GLN A 241 1.18 11.42 -16.03
C GLN A 241 -0.08 10.83 -15.39
N LEU A 242 -0.01 10.35 -14.15
CA LEU A 242 -1.15 9.80 -13.43
C LEU A 242 -2.29 10.83 -13.25
N ARG A 243 -1.95 12.10 -13.05
CA ARG A 243 -2.93 13.21 -12.94
C ARG A 243 -3.73 13.45 -14.22
N GLN A 244 -3.24 13.07 -15.38
CA GLN A 244 -3.92 13.34 -16.67
C GLN A 244 -5.20 12.51 -16.85
N PHE A 245 -5.33 11.41 -16.10
CA PHE A 245 -6.49 10.53 -16.18
C PHE A 245 -7.61 11.02 -15.26
N GLU A 246 -8.83 11.08 -15.78
CA GLU A 246 -10.03 11.32 -14.98
C GLU A 246 -10.60 9.98 -14.51
N VAL A 247 -11.03 9.91 -13.25
CA VAL A 247 -11.70 8.73 -12.69
C VAL A 247 -13.18 9.06 -12.49
N PRO A 248 -14.10 8.41 -13.23
CA PRO A 248 -15.53 8.68 -13.10
C PRO A 248 -16.05 8.43 -11.68
N GLY A 249 -16.88 9.34 -11.16
CA GLY A 249 -17.46 9.20 -9.81
C GLY A 249 -16.53 9.56 -8.66
N CYS A 250 -15.38 10.17 -8.99
CA CYS A 250 -14.42 10.67 -8.04
C CYS A 250 -14.18 12.17 -8.27
N SER A 251 -14.79 13.02 -7.44
CA SER A 251 -14.50 14.45 -7.46
C SER A 251 -13.18 14.70 -6.74
N GLY A 252 -12.07 14.59 -7.48
CA GLY A 252 -10.78 15.07 -7.03
C GLY A 252 -10.70 16.59 -7.24
N ARG A 253 -11.04 17.36 -6.22
CA ARG A 253 -10.55 18.71 -5.98
C ARG A 253 -10.72 19.07 -4.51
#